data_AF-A0A968T8F1-F1
#
_entry.id   AF-A0A968T8F1-F1
#
_cell.length_a   1.000
_cell.length_b   1.000
_cell.length_c   1.000
_cell.angle_alpha   90.00
_cell.angle_beta   90.00
_cell.angle_gamma   90.00
#
_symmetry.space_group_name_H-M   'P 1'
#
loop_
_entity.id
_entity.type
_entity.pdbx_description
1 polymer ?
#
loop_
_entity_poly.entity_id
_entity_poly.type
_entity_poly.pdbx_seq_one_letter_code
_entity_poly.pdbx_strand_id
1 'polypeptide(L)'
;MPKSDHVLENVNWVYHDGTGYLFPTPAKINLSNQVATGSWFLVNKQSDSPKEEVRGDVFKLWLDHGKRPREATYQYIILPSTSENNLQTVAGSKTIEILSNTTSVQAVKHNGLNICEAIFYSAGDIQVAGNLNIGFDSPGVLLLKTDGTNVKSIYSSRSFAQAEEITFDNKPEYQRNREWIQSCME
;
A
#
# COMPACT_ATOMS: atom_id res chain seq x y z
N MET A 1 -14.61 20.53 -10.64
CA MET A 1 -15.54 20.71 -9.50
C MET A 1 -15.42 22.14 -8.98
N PRO A 2 -16.51 22.79 -8.53
CA PRO A 2 -16.45 24.10 -7.85
C PRO A 2 -15.51 24.06 -6.64
N LYS A 3 -14.90 25.20 -6.28
CA LYS A 3 -14.07 25.32 -5.06
C LYS A 3 -14.97 25.21 -3.83
N SER A 4 -14.80 24.14 -3.05
CA SER A 4 -15.55 23.89 -1.81
C SER A 4 -14.91 22.72 -1.04
N ASP A 5 -15.39 22.48 0.17
CA ASP A 5 -15.32 21.15 0.76
C ASP A 5 -16.44 20.28 0.18
N HIS A 6 -16.13 19.01 -0.08
CA HIS A 6 -17.02 18.02 -0.66
C HIS A 6 -16.96 16.73 0.15
N VAL A 7 -18.12 16.12 0.37
CA VAL A 7 -18.24 14.75 0.87
C VAL A 7 -18.86 13.93 -0.25
N LEU A 8 -18.13 12.91 -0.71
CA LEU A 8 -18.53 12.10 -1.85
C LEU A 8 -18.65 10.65 -1.40
N GLU A 9 -19.77 10.02 -1.74
CA GLU A 9 -20.08 8.63 -1.39
C GLU A 9 -19.79 7.71 -2.60
N ASN A 10 -19.49 6.44 -2.35
CA ASN A 10 -19.28 5.40 -3.37
C ASN A 10 -18.23 5.78 -4.45
N VAL A 11 -17.13 6.41 -4.04
CA VAL A 11 -16.08 6.84 -4.96
C VAL A 11 -15.12 5.69 -5.25
N ASN A 12 -14.93 5.40 -6.54
CA ASN A 12 -13.97 4.38 -7.01
C ASN A 12 -12.57 4.96 -7.25
N TRP A 13 -12.49 6.21 -7.71
CA TRP A 13 -11.23 6.89 -7.92
C TRP A 13 -11.41 8.41 -7.97
N VAL A 14 -10.32 9.13 -7.72
CA VAL A 14 -10.19 10.59 -7.91
C VAL A 14 -8.99 10.84 -8.81
N TYR A 15 -9.11 11.78 -9.75
CA TYR A 15 -8.00 12.26 -10.56
C TYR A 15 -7.72 13.74 -10.23
N HIS A 16 -6.45 14.07 -9.99
CA HIS A 16 -6.02 15.44 -9.79
C HIS A 16 -4.57 15.61 -10.26
N ASP A 17 -4.34 16.61 -11.13
CA ASP A 17 -3.01 17.05 -11.56
C ASP A 17 -2.05 15.92 -11.98
N GLY A 18 -2.51 15.03 -12.87
CA GLY A 18 -1.72 13.90 -13.34
C GLY A 18 -1.58 12.74 -12.35
N THR A 19 -2.26 12.79 -11.21
CA THR A 19 -2.24 11.74 -10.18
C THR A 19 -3.63 11.13 -10.00
N GLY A 20 -3.68 9.79 -10.05
CA GLY A 20 -4.87 9.01 -9.72
C GLY A 20 -4.82 8.47 -8.30
N TYR A 21 -5.95 8.54 -7.60
CA TYR A 21 -6.17 7.93 -6.30
C TYR A 21 -7.29 6.91 -6.47
N LEU A 22 -6.99 5.62 -6.41
CA LEU A 22 -7.98 4.54 -6.59
C LEU A 22 -8.37 3.95 -5.25
N PHE A 23 -9.64 3.60 -5.11
CA PHE A 23 -10.19 2.90 -3.96
C PHE A 23 -10.63 1.50 -4.40
N PRO A 24 -9.89 0.43 -4.03
CA PRO A 24 -10.24 -0.94 -4.43
C PRO A 24 -11.63 -1.40 -3.96
N THR A 25 -12.18 -0.73 -2.94
CA THR A 25 -13.58 -0.81 -2.55
C THR A 25 -14.15 0.61 -2.60
N PRO A 26 -15.35 0.84 -3.18
CA PRO A 26 -15.95 2.16 -3.21
C PRO A 26 -15.95 2.82 -1.83
N ALA A 27 -15.37 4.01 -1.73
CA ALA A 27 -15.12 4.67 -0.45
C ALA A 27 -15.93 5.97 -0.31
N LYS A 28 -16.30 6.29 0.93
CA LYS A 28 -16.70 7.63 1.32
C LYS A 28 -15.44 8.48 1.50
N ILE A 29 -15.32 9.57 0.76
CA ILE A 29 -14.17 10.46 0.82
C ILE A 29 -14.58 11.88 1.20
N ASN A 30 -13.63 12.61 1.73
CA ASN A 30 -13.70 14.06 1.87
C ASN A 30 -12.65 14.69 0.95
N LEU A 31 -13.06 15.73 0.23
CA LEU A 31 -12.20 16.43 -0.73
C LEU A 31 -12.34 17.94 -0.51
N SER A 32 -11.24 18.66 -0.54
CA SER A 32 -11.20 20.12 -0.53
C SER A 32 -10.31 20.60 -1.66
N ASN A 33 -10.79 21.56 -2.45
CA ASN A 33 -10.05 22.23 -3.52
C ASN A 33 -10.07 23.76 -3.35
N GLN A 34 -9.92 24.20 -2.11
CA GLN A 34 -10.02 25.61 -1.70
C GLN A 34 -8.64 26.29 -1.61
N VAL A 35 -8.65 27.62 -1.54
CA VAL A 35 -7.45 28.41 -1.25
C VAL A 35 -7.09 28.25 0.23
N ALA A 36 -5.87 27.84 0.52
CA ALA A 36 -5.30 27.90 1.86
C ALA A 36 -4.54 29.21 2.06
N THR A 37 -4.58 29.75 3.28
CA THR A 37 -3.87 30.96 3.70
C THR A 37 -3.00 30.67 4.92
N GLY A 38 -1.83 31.28 5.01
CA GLY A 38 -0.92 31.12 6.14
C GLY A 38 0.24 32.11 6.10
N SER A 39 1.24 31.93 6.96
CA SER A 39 2.52 32.67 6.88
C SER A 39 3.65 31.79 7.40
N TRP A 40 4.88 32.07 6.96
CA TRP A 40 6.05 31.33 7.43
C TRP A 40 6.25 31.48 8.94
N PHE A 41 5.94 32.67 9.50
CA PHE A 41 6.00 32.91 10.94
C PHE A 41 5.07 32.02 11.78
N LEU A 42 3.90 31.59 11.25
CA LEU A 42 2.98 30.72 11.98
C LEU A 42 3.56 29.32 12.22
N VAL A 43 4.40 28.84 11.32
CA VAL A 43 5.04 27.51 11.40
C VAL A 43 6.46 27.59 11.98
N ASN A 44 7.15 28.71 11.82
CA ASN A 44 8.49 28.95 12.34
C ASN A 44 8.59 30.35 12.96
N LYS A 45 8.67 30.45 14.29
CA LYS A 45 8.65 31.73 15.03
C LYS A 45 10.04 32.35 15.23
N GLN A 46 10.93 32.20 14.25
CA GLN A 46 12.22 32.89 14.31
C GLN A 46 12.05 34.38 14.04
N SER A 47 12.97 35.20 14.55
CA SER A 47 12.89 36.66 14.45
C SER A 47 12.92 37.18 13.02
N ASP A 48 13.56 36.44 12.11
CA ASP A 48 13.73 36.72 10.69
C ASP A 48 12.69 36.01 9.80
N SER A 49 11.78 35.22 10.38
CA SER A 49 10.75 34.55 9.59
C SER A 49 9.72 35.54 9.03
N PRO A 50 9.43 35.50 7.71
CA PRO A 50 8.43 36.36 7.09
C PRO A 50 7.06 36.23 7.75
N LYS A 51 6.42 37.37 8.02
CA LYS A 51 5.12 37.46 8.71
C LYS A 51 3.96 37.65 7.74
N GLU A 52 4.27 37.99 6.51
CA GLU A 52 3.33 38.25 5.43
C GLU A 52 2.45 37.04 5.16
N GLU A 53 1.17 37.30 4.85
CA GLU A 53 0.24 36.25 4.46
C GLU A 53 0.61 35.73 3.07
N VAL A 54 0.69 34.42 2.95
CA VAL A 54 0.80 33.69 1.69
C VAL A 54 -0.50 32.92 1.43
N ARG A 55 -0.86 32.79 0.15
CA ARG A 55 -2.06 32.10 -0.31
C ARG A 55 -1.73 31.14 -1.44
N GLY A 56 -2.42 30.00 -1.48
CA GLY A 56 -2.28 29.04 -2.58
C GLY A 56 -3.48 28.13 -2.72
N ASP A 57 -3.74 27.65 -3.93
CA ASP A 57 -4.73 26.61 -4.16
C ASP A 57 -4.20 25.28 -3.60
N VAL A 58 -5.02 24.62 -2.77
CA VAL A 58 -4.63 23.36 -2.13
C VAL A 58 -5.70 22.30 -2.36
N PHE A 59 -5.27 21.19 -2.96
CA PHE A 59 -6.04 19.96 -3.01
C PHE A 59 -5.78 19.11 -1.75
N LYS A 60 -6.85 18.75 -1.04
CA LYS A 60 -6.81 17.82 0.09
C LYS A 60 -7.79 16.68 -0.20
N LEU A 61 -7.38 15.46 0.07
CA LEU A 61 -8.19 14.26 -0.03
C LEU A 61 -7.95 13.42 1.22
N TRP A 62 -9.00 13.02 1.94
CA TRP A 62 -8.88 12.21 3.14
C TRP A 62 -10.07 11.29 3.37
N LEU A 63 -9.81 10.20 4.07
CA LEU A 63 -10.81 9.24 4.55
C LEU A 63 -11.05 9.55 6.03
N ASP A 64 -12.31 9.76 6.41
CA ASP A 64 -12.67 10.03 7.80
C ASP A 64 -13.14 8.73 8.48
N HIS A 65 -12.40 8.27 9.48
CA HIS A 65 -12.77 7.11 10.30
C HIS A 65 -13.76 7.46 11.43
N GLY A 66 -14.09 8.73 11.58
CA GLY A 66 -14.96 9.23 12.64
C GLY A 66 -14.27 9.33 14.00
N LYS A 67 -15.07 9.54 15.04
CA LYS A 67 -14.58 9.69 16.41
C LYS A 67 -14.42 8.34 17.08
N ARG A 68 -13.23 8.08 17.64
CA ARG A 68 -12.91 6.85 18.39
C ARG A 68 -13.17 5.56 17.58
N PRO A 69 -12.62 5.43 16.37
CA PRO A 69 -12.77 4.22 15.59
C PRO A 69 -12.19 3.01 16.34
N ARG A 70 -12.74 1.82 16.10
CA ARG A 70 -12.18 0.54 16.54
C ARG A 70 -11.93 -0.30 15.31
N GLU A 71 -10.68 -0.72 15.12
CA GLU A 71 -10.25 -1.58 14.01
C GLU A 71 -10.70 -1.06 12.62
N ALA A 72 -10.85 0.26 12.48
CA ALA A 72 -11.16 0.85 11.19
C ALA A 72 -9.97 0.69 10.25
N THR A 73 -10.25 0.31 9.02
CA THR A 73 -9.26 0.11 7.97
C THR A 73 -9.49 1.08 6.82
N TYR A 74 -8.43 1.32 6.05
CA TYR A 74 -8.53 1.99 4.77
C TYR A 74 -7.65 1.26 3.76
N GLN A 75 -7.93 1.51 2.48
CA GLN A 75 -7.11 1.05 1.37
C GLN A 75 -7.27 2.02 0.20
N TYR A 76 -6.16 2.42 -0.37
CA TYR A 76 -6.13 3.22 -1.60
C TYR A 76 -4.83 2.93 -2.36
N ILE A 77 -4.84 3.19 -3.65
CA ILE A 77 -3.67 3.07 -4.54
C ILE A 77 -3.42 4.43 -5.16
N ILE A 78 -2.16 4.88 -5.13
CA ILE A 78 -1.75 6.10 -5.82
C ILE A 78 -1.09 5.71 -7.15
N LEU A 79 -1.59 6.28 -8.23
CA LEU A 79 -1.06 6.11 -9.58
C LEU A 79 -0.54 7.48 -10.08
N PRO A 80 0.75 7.80 -9.88
CA PRO A 80 1.33 9.04 -10.37
C PRO A 80 1.51 9.02 -11.89
N SER A 81 1.67 10.21 -12.48
CA SER A 81 1.97 10.39 -13.92
C SER A 81 1.00 9.64 -14.84
N THR A 82 -0.29 9.71 -14.53
CA THR A 82 -1.37 9.03 -15.25
C THR A 82 -2.29 10.03 -15.96
N SER A 83 -3.14 9.51 -16.85
CA SER A 83 -4.28 10.24 -17.41
C SER A 83 -5.58 9.69 -16.86
N GLU A 84 -6.68 10.43 -17.00
CA GLU A 84 -8.02 9.95 -16.61
C GLU A 84 -8.39 8.64 -17.33
N ASN A 85 -8.08 8.54 -18.63
CA ASN A 85 -8.36 7.32 -19.42
C ASN A 85 -7.55 6.11 -18.90
N ASN A 86 -6.27 6.30 -18.59
CA ASN A 86 -5.44 5.23 -18.04
C ASN A 86 -5.90 4.86 -16.63
N LEU A 87 -6.25 5.86 -15.81
CA LEU A 87 -6.81 5.63 -14.48
C LEU A 87 -8.10 4.80 -14.53
N GLN A 88 -9.01 5.13 -15.45
CA GLN A 88 -10.25 4.36 -15.65
C GLN A 88 -9.97 2.92 -16.08
N THR A 89 -8.95 2.71 -16.92
CA THR A 89 -8.51 1.37 -17.34
C THR A 89 -7.95 0.56 -16.16
N VAL A 90 -7.06 1.17 -15.36
CA VAL A 90 -6.47 0.54 -14.17
C VAL A 90 -7.52 0.28 -13.08
N ALA A 91 -8.49 1.19 -12.90
CA ALA A 91 -9.57 1.00 -11.93
C ALA A 91 -10.48 -0.18 -12.27
N GLY A 92 -10.59 -0.55 -13.55
CA GLY A 92 -11.29 -1.75 -14.00
C GLY A 92 -10.46 -3.03 -13.96
N SER A 93 -9.14 -2.95 -13.72
CA SER A 93 -8.24 -4.10 -13.74
C SER A 93 -8.03 -4.68 -12.34
N LYS A 94 -7.70 -5.98 -12.27
CA LYS A 94 -7.23 -6.64 -11.03
C LYS A 94 -5.70 -6.60 -10.93
N THR A 95 -5.07 -5.50 -11.35
CA THR A 95 -3.60 -5.41 -11.42
C THR A 95 -2.98 -5.49 -10.02
N ILE A 96 -3.54 -4.76 -9.06
CA ILE A 96 -3.17 -4.82 -7.65
C ILE A 96 -4.30 -5.51 -6.89
N GLU A 97 -3.97 -6.54 -6.13
CA GLU A 97 -4.87 -7.29 -5.29
C GLU A 97 -4.45 -7.13 -3.83
N ILE A 98 -5.42 -6.92 -2.94
CA ILE A 98 -5.18 -6.85 -1.49
C ILE A 98 -5.44 -8.26 -0.95
N LEU A 99 -4.38 -8.95 -0.53
CA LEU A 99 -4.45 -10.30 0.00
C LEU A 99 -4.86 -10.29 1.48
N SER A 100 -4.38 -9.29 2.24
CA SER A 100 -4.74 -9.09 3.64
C SER A 100 -4.67 -7.61 3.99
N ASN A 101 -5.57 -7.16 4.87
CA ASN A 101 -5.55 -5.83 5.48
C ASN A 101 -6.05 -5.92 6.93
N THR A 102 -5.32 -6.66 7.77
CA THR A 102 -5.64 -6.87 9.18
C THR A 102 -4.58 -6.21 10.07
N THR A 103 -4.82 -6.21 11.38
CA THR A 103 -3.84 -5.72 12.38
C THR A 103 -2.61 -6.62 12.52
N SER A 104 -2.70 -7.88 12.07
CA SER A 104 -1.59 -8.84 12.12
C SER A 104 -0.80 -8.86 10.81
N VAL A 105 -1.47 -8.76 9.65
CA VAL A 105 -0.82 -8.85 8.35
C VAL A 105 -1.47 -7.92 7.33
N GLN A 106 -0.65 -7.14 6.64
CA GLN A 106 -1.04 -6.38 5.45
C GLN A 106 -0.24 -6.88 4.26
N ALA A 107 -0.93 -7.28 3.19
CA ALA A 107 -0.29 -7.88 2.03
C ALA A 107 -1.00 -7.49 0.73
N VAL A 108 -0.19 -7.20 -0.29
CA VAL A 108 -0.65 -6.86 -1.63
C VAL A 108 0.09 -7.69 -2.67
N LYS A 109 -0.57 -7.93 -3.80
CA LYS A 109 0.00 -8.63 -4.94
C LYS A 109 -0.21 -7.84 -6.22
N HIS A 110 0.88 -7.64 -6.95
CA HIS A 110 0.82 -7.13 -8.31
C HIS A 110 0.74 -8.30 -9.29
N ASN A 111 -0.46 -8.60 -9.79
CA ASN A 111 -0.73 -9.75 -10.67
C ASN A 111 0.06 -9.68 -11.99
N GLY A 112 0.25 -8.49 -12.57
CA GLY A 112 1.06 -8.35 -13.80
C GLY A 112 2.58 -8.55 -13.62
N LEU A 113 3.11 -8.37 -12.41
CA LEU A 113 4.55 -8.52 -12.11
C LEU A 113 4.84 -9.83 -11.37
N ASN A 114 3.80 -10.53 -10.91
CA ASN A 114 3.89 -11.69 -10.04
C ASN A 114 4.71 -11.43 -8.77
N ILE A 115 4.56 -10.22 -8.21
CA ILE A 115 5.21 -9.79 -6.97
C ILE A 115 4.16 -9.69 -5.87
N CYS A 116 4.45 -10.30 -4.72
CA CYS A 116 3.72 -10.15 -3.48
C CYS A 116 4.59 -9.42 -2.47
N GLU A 117 4.02 -8.41 -1.82
CA GLU A 117 4.66 -7.66 -0.75
C GLU A 117 3.79 -7.75 0.49
N ALA A 118 4.40 -8.09 1.63
CA ALA A 118 3.68 -8.28 2.88
C ALA A 118 4.45 -7.76 4.08
N ILE A 119 3.69 -7.23 5.04
CA ILE A 119 4.15 -6.81 6.35
C ILE A 119 3.40 -7.65 7.38
N PHE A 120 4.15 -8.41 8.16
CA PHE A 120 3.68 -9.18 9.29
C PHE A 120 3.98 -8.38 10.57
N TYR A 121 2.96 -7.92 11.27
CA TYR A 121 3.06 -7.26 12.57
C TYR A 121 3.12 -8.25 13.73
N SER A 122 2.66 -9.48 13.50
CA SER A 122 2.73 -10.64 14.39
C SER A 122 2.86 -11.91 13.55
N ALA A 123 2.97 -13.07 14.21
CA ALA A 123 2.82 -14.35 13.52
C ALA A 123 1.51 -14.38 12.69
N GLY A 124 1.57 -14.98 11.52
CA GLY A 124 0.45 -15.08 10.59
C GLY A 124 0.88 -15.63 9.24
N ASP A 125 -0.10 -15.87 8.38
CA ASP A 125 0.11 -16.43 7.04
C ASP A 125 -0.64 -15.63 5.98
N ILE A 126 -0.19 -15.76 4.73
CA ILE A 126 -0.85 -15.23 3.55
C ILE A 126 -0.88 -16.28 2.44
N GLN A 127 -2.01 -16.34 1.74
CA GLN A 127 -2.15 -17.10 0.50
C GLN A 127 -1.77 -16.21 -0.69
N VAL A 128 -0.63 -16.51 -1.32
CA VAL A 128 -0.07 -15.67 -2.38
C VAL A 128 -0.68 -16.01 -3.75
N ALA A 129 -0.80 -17.30 -4.07
CA ALA A 129 -1.37 -17.78 -5.32
C ALA A 129 -1.66 -19.28 -5.25
N GLY A 130 -2.86 -19.72 -5.65
CA GLY A 130 -3.18 -21.15 -5.67
C GLY A 130 -2.89 -21.82 -4.33
N ASN A 131 -1.95 -22.78 -4.30
CA ASN A 131 -1.54 -23.48 -3.09
C ASN A 131 -0.29 -22.88 -2.40
N LEU A 132 0.23 -21.75 -2.88
CA LEU A 132 1.41 -21.11 -2.31
C LEU A 132 1.01 -20.25 -1.11
N ASN A 133 1.27 -20.78 0.09
CA ASN A 133 1.15 -20.07 1.35
C ASN A 133 2.53 -19.70 1.90
N ILE A 134 2.62 -18.51 2.47
CA ILE A 134 3.82 -18.06 3.21
C ILE A 134 3.38 -17.68 4.62
N GLY A 135 4.02 -18.27 5.62
CA GLY A 135 3.79 -17.98 7.03
C GLY A 135 5.01 -17.36 7.67
N PHE A 136 4.80 -16.35 8.52
CA PHE A 136 5.77 -15.87 9.48
C PHE A 136 5.35 -16.29 10.90
N ASP A 137 6.28 -16.77 11.72
CA ASP A 137 6.11 -17.07 13.14
C ASP A 137 6.30 -15.84 14.05
N SER A 138 6.70 -14.72 13.44
CA SER A 138 7.09 -13.48 14.10
C SER A 138 6.86 -12.25 13.22
N PRO A 139 7.00 -11.01 13.73
CA PRO A 139 6.93 -9.81 12.90
C PRO A 139 8.07 -9.71 11.87
N GLY A 140 7.78 -9.30 10.64
CA GLY A 140 8.78 -9.08 9.60
C GLY A 140 8.18 -8.62 8.26
N VAL A 141 9.06 -8.40 7.27
CA VAL A 141 8.68 -7.91 5.93
C VAL A 141 9.08 -8.94 4.87
N LEU A 142 8.25 -9.08 3.85
CA LEU A 142 8.42 -10.01 2.73
C LEU A 142 8.22 -9.29 1.40
N LEU A 143 9.14 -9.51 0.46
CA LEU A 143 8.91 -9.34 -0.98
C LEU A 143 9.18 -10.68 -1.67
N LEU A 144 8.16 -11.21 -2.34
CA LEU A 144 8.18 -12.49 -3.01
C LEU A 144 7.87 -12.31 -4.49
N LYS A 145 8.78 -12.76 -5.36
CA LYS A 145 8.55 -12.80 -6.81
C LYS A 145 8.31 -14.24 -7.26
N THR A 146 7.31 -14.43 -8.12
CA THR A 146 6.95 -15.73 -8.71
C THR A 146 6.89 -15.66 -10.24
N ASP A 147 6.78 -16.81 -10.92
CA ASP A 147 6.37 -16.89 -12.33
C ASP A 147 4.87 -17.20 -12.51
N GLY A 148 4.08 -17.02 -11.46
CA GLY A 148 2.67 -17.40 -11.39
C GLY A 148 2.42 -18.74 -10.69
N THR A 149 3.43 -19.63 -10.66
CA THR A 149 3.31 -20.95 -10.01
C THR A 149 4.46 -21.21 -9.05
N ASN A 150 5.69 -20.84 -9.43
CA ASN A 150 6.91 -21.13 -8.69
C ASN A 150 7.53 -19.85 -8.13
N VAL A 151 8.13 -19.97 -6.94
CA VAL A 151 8.93 -18.92 -6.33
C VAL A 151 10.21 -18.71 -7.14
N LYS A 152 10.52 -17.44 -7.47
CA LYS A 152 11.74 -17.04 -8.18
C LYS A 152 12.74 -16.33 -7.27
N SER A 153 12.26 -15.48 -6.39
CA SER A 153 13.10 -14.83 -5.40
C SER A 153 12.28 -14.44 -4.18
N ILE A 154 12.95 -14.47 -3.03
CA ILE A 154 12.40 -14.06 -1.75
C ILE A 154 13.37 -13.07 -1.14
N TYR A 155 12.87 -11.91 -0.74
CA TYR A 155 13.58 -10.93 0.07
C TYR A 155 12.83 -10.80 1.38
N SER A 156 13.53 -10.97 2.48
CA SER A 156 12.94 -10.82 3.81
C SER A 156 13.86 -9.99 4.69
N SER A 157 13.26 -9.24 5.60
CA SER A 157 13.98 -8.58 6.69
C SER A 157 14.53 -9.58 7.72
N ARG A 158 14.16 -10.86 7.61
CA ARG A 158 14.62 -11.95 8.48
C ARG A 158 15.58 -12.87 7.74
N SER A 159 16.54 -13.41 8.48
CA SER A 159 17.44 -14.41 7.95
C SER A 159 16.68 -15.74 7.76
N PHE A 160 16.78 -16.32 6.57
CA PHE A 160 16.16 -17.63 6.27
C PHE A 160 16.71 -18.78 7.11
N ALA A 161 17.81 -18.56 7.85
CA ALA A 161 18.33 -19.52 8.84
C ALA A 161 17.36 -19.74 10.02
N GLN A 162 16.37 -18.86 10.18
CA GLN A 162 15.25 -18.96 11.13
C GLN A 162 13.87 -19.04 10.45
N ALA A 163 13.79 -19.10 9.11
CA ALA A 163 12.51 -19.22 8.39
C ALA A 163 12.07 -20.69 8.37
N GLU A 164 10.96 -21.06 9.01
CA GLU A 164 9.57 -20.84 8.56
C GLU A 164 9.25 -21.65 7.30
N GLU A 165 8.28 -22.54 7.44
CA GLU A 165 7.94 -23.59 6.50
C GLU A 165 7.27 -23.02 5.24
N ILE A 166 8.00 -22.98 4.12
CA ILE A 166 7.37 -22.76 2.81
C ILE A 166 6.68 -24.06 2.42
N THR A 167 5.37 -24.15 2.65
CA THR A 167 4.61 -25.36 2.33
C THR A 167 4.21 -25.32 0.86
N PHE A 168 4.77 -26.21 0.04
CA PHE A 168 4.27 -26.49 -1.30
C PHE A 168 3.30 -27.69 -1.20
N ASP A 169 2.11 -27.58 -1.80
CA ASP A 169 1.16 -28.68 -1.97
C ASP A 169 0.63 -29.40 -0.70
N ASN A 170 0.44 -28.69 0.42
CA ASN A 170 0.02 -29.29 1.70
C ASN A 170 0.93 -30.45 2.17
N LYS A 171 2.18 -30.47 1.70
CA LYS A 171 3.24 -31.34 2.22
C LYS A 171 4.31 -30.46 2.87
N PRO A 172 4.67 -30.72 4.13
CA PRO A 172 5.83 -30.11 4.76
C PRO A 172 7.07 -30.37 3.91
N GLU A 173 7.54 -29.38 3.15
CA GLU A 173 8.80 -29.48 2.42
C GLU A 173 9.82 -28.54 3.06
N TYR A 174 10.62 -29.12 3.95
CA TYR A 174 11.71 -28.42 4.62
C TYR A 174 12.87 -28.22 3.63
N GLN A 175 12.88 -27.11 2.89
CA GLN A 175 13.99 -26.79 1.98
C GLN A 175 15.16 -26.19 2.74
N ARG A 176 16.03 -27.07 3.27
CA ARG A 176 17.35 -26.70 3.80
C ARG A 176 18.38 -26.58 2.66
N ASN A 177 18.16 -25.70 1.69
CA ASN A 177 19.14 -25.48 0.62
C ASN A 177 20.19 -24.47 1.06
N ARG A 178 21.32 -24.97 1.57
CA ARG A 178 22.54 -24.19 1.90
C ARG A 178 23.26 -23.59 0.68
N GLU A 179 22.66 -23.55 -0.49
CA GLU A 179 23.35 -23.13 -1.73
C GLU A 179 22.90 -21.76 -2.28
N TRP A 180 21.90 -21.10 -1.69
CA TRP A 180 21.39 -19.81 -2.21
C TRP A 180 21.90 -18.55 -1.47
N ILE A 181 22.71 -18.69 -0.42
CA ILE A 181 23.27 -17.52 0.32
C ILE A 181 24.54 -16.96 -0.36
N GLN A 182 25.17 -17.67 -1.30
CA GLN A 182 26.44 -17.22 -1.87
C GLN A 182 26.30 -16.12 -2.95
N SER A 183 25.12 -15.83 -3.49
CA SER A 183 24.96 -14.85 -4.59
C SER A 183 24.65 -13.41 -4.15
N CYS A 184 24.68 -13.10 -2.85
CA CYS A 184 24.50 -11.72 -2.36
C CYS A 184 25.72 -11.15 -1.61
N MET A 185 26.89 -11.78 -1.75
CA MET A 185 28.16 -11.26 -1.23
C MET A 185 29.32 -11.35 -2.25
N GLU A 186 29.04 -11.19 -3.54
CA GLU A 186 30.04 -10.83 -4.56
C GLU A 186 29.50 -9.73 -5.48
#